data_AF-K2RVB7-F1
#
_entry.id   AF-K2RVB7-F1
#
_cell.length_a   1.000
_cell.length_b   1.000
_cell.length_c   1.000
_cell.angle_alpha   90.00
_cell.angle_beta   90.00
_cell.angle_gamma   90.00
#
_symmetry.space_group_name_H-M   'P 1'
#
loop_
_entity.id
_entity.type
_entity.pdbx_description
1 polymer ?
#
loop_
_entity_poly.entity_id
_entity_poly.type
_entity_poly.pdbx_seq_one_letter_code
_entity_poly.pdbx_strand_id
1 'polypeptide(L)' 'MDAQFSMDKEKLAFYALEEGEVDYSHIFSKPDKRVVNVLSTSKSVDEVMNIIPTTL' A
#
# COMPACT_ATOMS: atom_id res chain seq x y z
N MET A 1 15.41 3.69 -16.69
CA MET A 1 14.32 3.67 -15.68
C MET A 1 14.90 4.33 -14.46
N ASP A 2 14.76 5.65 -14.38
CA ASP A 2 15.47 6.50 -13.41
C ASP A 2 14.45 7.13 -12.48
N ALA A 3 13.90 6.33 -11.57
CA ALA A 3 13.12 6.86 -10.45
C ALA A 3 14.11 7.46 -9.44
N GLN A 4 14.49 8.72 -9.65
CA GLN A 4 15.30 9.47 -8.68
C GLN A 4 14.37 10.05 -7.62
N PHE A 5 14.36 9.44 -6.44
CA PHE A 5 13.66 10.00 -5.27
C PHE A 5 14.33 11.32 -4.86
N SER A 6 13.58 12.42 -4.85
CA SER A 6 14.07 13.71 -4.36
C SER A 6 14.01 13.71 -2.83
N MET A 7 15.17 13.88 -2.18
CA MET A 7 15.26 13.92 -0.71
C MET A 7 14.75 15.24 -0.11
N ASP A 8 14.63 16.29 -0.93
CA ASP A 8 14.27 17.65 -0.48
C ASP A 8 12.78 17.96 -0.61
N LYS A 9 12.07 17.23 -1.48
CA LYS A 9 10.62 17.33 -1.67
C LYS A 9 10.04 15.94 -1.91
N GLU A 10 9.14 15.54 -1.02
CA GLU A 10 8.31 14.37 -1.25
C GLU A 10 7.51 14.59 -2.54
N LYS A 11 7.84 13.81 -3.57
CA LYS A 11 7.17 13.82 -4.87
C LYS A 11 6.82 12.38 -5.20
N LEU A 12 5.58 12.17 -5.63
CA LEU A 12 5.14 10.87 -6.12
C LEU A 12 5.98 10.47 -7.33
N ALA A 13 6.35 9.18 -7.40
CA ALA A 13 7.04 8.64 -8.56
C ALA A 13 6.16 8.66 -9.83
N PHE A 14 4.84 8.74 -9.67
CA PHE A 14 3.83 8.78 -10.73
C PHE A 14 2.67 9.69 -10.30
N TYR A 15 2.02 10.35 -11.26
CA TYR A 15 0.75 11.04 -11.03
C TYR A 15 -0.39 10.01 -11.14
N ALA A 16 -1.49 10.18 -10.38
CA ALA A 16 -2.73 9.43 -10.63
C ALA A 16 -3.14 9.66 -12.10
N LEU A 17 -3.21 8.59 -12.88
CA LEU A 17 -3.32 8.65 -14.35
C LEU A 17 -4.78 8.62 -14.81
N GLU A 18 -5.71 8.23 -13.94
CA GLU A 18 -7.13 8.10 -14.28
C GLU A 18 -8.08 8.86 -13.32
N GLU A 19 -9.18 9.36 -13.87
CA GLU A 19 -10.21 10.09 -13.13
C GLU A 19 -10.93 9.12 -12.18
N GLY A 20 -10.72 9.28 -10.87
CA GLY A 20 -11.29 8.43 -9.82
C GLY A 20 -10.27 7.57 -9.07
N GLU A 21 -8.99 7.59 -9.44
CA GLU A 21 -7.92 7.03 -8.61
C GLU A 21 -7.75 7.87 -7.33
N VAL A 22 -7.86 7.22 -6.17
CA VAL A 22 -7.66 7.83 -4.86
C VAL A 22 -6.38 7.27 -4.26
N ASP A 23 -5.38 8.14 -4.10
CA ASP A 23 -4.14 7.78 -3.42
C ASP A 23 -4.36 7.64 -1.92
N TYR A 24 -3.99 6.48 -1.37
CA TYR A 24 -3.95 6.25 0.07
C TYR A 24 -2.53 6.48 0.58
N SER A 25 -2.20 7.74 0.90
CA SER A 25 -0.88 8.14 1.42
C SER A 25 -0.58 7.67 2.84
N HIS A 26 -1.48 6.91 3.46
CA HIS A 26 -1.34 6.49 4.85
C HIS A 26 -0.27 5.42 5.01
N ILE A 27 0.90 5.84 5.47
CA ILE A 27 2.00 4.95 5.83
C ILE A 27 1.90 4.62 7.32
N PHE A 28 1.66 3.35 7.64
CA PHE A 28 1.68 2.87 9.03
C PHE A 28 3.13 2.59 9.46
N SER A 29 3.69 3.43 10.33
CA SER A 29 5.06 3.26 10.86
C SER A 29 5.22 1.99 11.72
N LYS A 30 4.12 1.48 12.27
CA LYS A 30 4.04 0.20 13.00
C LYS A 30 2.79 -0.55 12.54
N PRO A 31 2.85 -1.25 11.39
CA PRO A 31 1.69 -1.96 10.86
C PRO A 31 1.34 -3.14 11.77
N ASP A 32 0.05 -3.48 11.85
CA ASP A 32 -0.40 -4.65 12.60
C ASP A 32 0.21 -5.91 11.98
N LYS A 33 0.92 -6.69 12.80
CA LYS A 33 1.62 -7.90 12.35
C LYS A 33 0.67 -8.93 11.73
N ARG A 34 -0.59 -8.99 12.16
CA ARG A 34 -1.61 -9.88 11.60
C ARG A 34 -1.91 -9.51 10.15
N VAL A 35 -2.06 -8.22 9.88
CA VAL A 35 -2.29 -7.70 8.52
C VAL A 35 -1.09 -7.97 7.63
N VAL A 36 0.13 -7.66 8.10
CA VAL A 36 1.37 -7.92 7.35
C VAL A 36 1.52 -9.41 7.02
N ASN A 37 1.23 -10.29 7.99
CA ASN A 37 1.35 -11.73 7.80
C ASN A 37 0.41 -12.22 6.69
N VAL A 38 -0.87 -11.84 6.73
CA VAL A 38 -1.86 -12.18 5.67
C VAL A 38 -1.36 -11.76 4.30
N LEU A 39 -0.94 -10.49 4.15
CA LEU A 39 -0.45 -9.97 2.87
C LEU A 39 0.80 -10.70 2.37
N SER A 40 1.66 -11.19 3.28
CA SER A 40 2.90 -11.88 2.91
C SER A 40 2.71 -13.35 2.51
N THR A 41 1.64 -13.99 2.98
CA THR A 41 1.43 -15.45 2.80
C THR A 41 0.35 -15.80 1.79
N SER A 42 -0.61 -14.90 1.55
CA SER A 42 -1.71 -15.14 0.61
C SER A 42 -1.22 -15.16 -0.83
N LYS A 43 -1.86 -15.99 -1.66
CA LYS A 43 -1.49 -16.19 -3.06
C LYS A 43 -2.37 -15.41 -4.04
N SER A 44 -3.50 -14.90 -3.58
CA SER A 44 -4.42 -14.10 -4.38
C SER A 44 -5.08 -12.98 -3.58
N VAL A 45 -5.61 -11.99 -4.30
CA VAL A 45 -6.37 -10.88 -3.71
C VAL A 45 -7.63 -11.40 -3.01
N ASP A 46 -8.35 -12.33 -3.64
CA ASP A 46 -9.55 -12.91 -3.04
C ASP A 46 -9.26 -13.59 -1.70
N GLU A 47 -8.12 -14.28 -1.59
CA GLU A 47 -7.71 -14.91 -0.33
C GLU A 47 -7.46 -13.85 0.76
N VAL A 48 -6.73 -12.78 0.43
CA VAL A 48 -6.49 -11.65 1.34
C VAL A 48 -7.81 -11.06 1.82
N MET A 49 -8.73 -10.75 0.90
CA MET A 49 -9.98 -10.06 1.23
C MET A 49 -10.89 -10.89 2.14
N ASN A 50 -10.77 -12.22 2.13
CA ASN A 50 -11.54 -13.10 3.00
C ASN A 50 -10.96 -13.24 4.41
N ILE A 51 -9.66 -13.01 4.60
CA ILE A 51 -8.98 -13.34 5.87
C ILE A 51 -8.29 -12.14 6.54
N ILE A 52 -8.22 -10.98 5.87
CA ILE A 52 -7.60 -9.79 6.43
C ILE A 52 -8.39 -9.30 7.66
N PRO A 53 -7.73 -9.00 8.79
CA PRO A 53 -8.40 -8.47 9.97
C PRO A 53 -9.12 -7.15 9.67
N THR A 54 -10.43 -7.09 9.92
CA THR A 54 -11.25 -5.88 9.70
C THR A 54 -11.46 -5.05 10.97
N THR A 55 -11.02 -5.55 12.12
CA THR A 55 -11.04 -4.84 13.41
C THR A 55 -9.65 -4.92 14.02
N LEU A 56 -9.10 -3.76 14.40
CA LEU A 56 -7.76 -3.61 14.98
C LEU A 56 -7.79 -3.74 16.49
#